data_AF-A0A845S2Q8-F1
#
_entry.id   AF-A0A845S2Q8-F1
#
_cell.length_a   1.000
_cell.length_b   1.000
_cell.length_c   1.000
_cell.angle_alpha   90.00
_cell.angle_beta   90.00
_cell.angle_gamma   90.00
#
_symmetry.space_group_name_H-M   'P 1'
#
loop_
_entity.id
_entity.type
_entity.pdbx_description
1 polymer ?
#
loop_
_entity_poly.entity_id
_entity_poly.type
_entity_poly.pdbx_seq_one_letter_code
_entity_poly.pdbx_strand_id
1 'polypeptide(L)' 'MFNKIKKHLEVANKGYFEHMFFAMKVGLKCLWSFVTAFVHAINPAWFEYSTSKRIKRAENC' A
#
# COMPACT_ATOMS: atom_id res chain seq x y z
N MET A 1 10.86 -23.09 -5.23
CA MET A 1 10.57 -21.86 -4.44
C MET A 1 11.57 -20.74 -4.72
N PHE A 2 12.86 -20.93 -4.38
CA PHE A 2 13.90 -19.91 -4.56
C PHE A 2 14.04 -19.38 -6.00
N ASN A 3 14.02 -20.25 -7.02
CA ASN A 3 14.10 -19.82 -8.42
C ASN A 3 12.91 -18.95 -8.85
N LYS A 4 11.73 -19.15 -8.25
CA LYS A 4 10.53 -18.34 -8.52
C LYS A 4 10.67 -16.94 -7.92
N ILE A 5 11.21 -16.86 -6.70
CA ILE A 5 11.50 -15.58 -6.03
C ILE A 5 12.56 -14.81 -6.83
N LYS A 6 13.66 -15.47 -7.23
CA LYS A 6 14.71 -14.83 -8.04
C LYS A 6 14.16 -14.30 -9.37
N LYS A 7 13.38 -15.11 -10.10
CA LYS A 7 12.76 -14.70 -11.36
C LYS A 7 11.78 -13.51 -11.19
N HIS A 8 11.02 -13.49 -10.08
CA HIS A 8 10.14 -12.36 -9.76
C HIS A 8 10.91 -11.05 -9.52
N LEU A 9 12.02 -11.12 -8.78
CA LEU A 9 12.89 -9.97 -8.50
C LEU A 9 13.61 -9.47 -9.75
N GLU A 10 14.05 -10.38 -10.61
CA GLU A 10 14.70 -10.08 -11.89
C GLU A 10 13.73 -9.38 -12.84
N VAL A 11 12.50 -9.89 -12.98
CA VAL A 11 11.45 -9.23 -13.78
C VAL A 11 11.08 -7.86 -13.18
N ALA A 12 11.05 -7.75 -11.86
CA ALA A 12 10.79 -6.48 -11.17
C ALA A 12 12.00 -5.52 -11.21
N ASN A 13 13.16 -5.96 -11.70
CA ASN A 13 14.44 -5.24 -11.70
C ASN A 13 14.76 -4.60 -10.34
N LYS A 14 14.52 -5.34 -9.24
CA LYS A 14 14.74 -4.87 -7.87
C LYS A 14 15.43 -5.94 -7.03
N GLY A 15 16.27 -5.50 -6.09
CA GLY A 15 16.83 -6.40 -5.07
C GLY A 15 15.74 -6.95 -4.14
N TYR A 16 16.00 -8.07 -3.45
CA TYR A 16 15.04 -8.70 -2.53
C TYR A 16 14.54 -7.73 -1.46
N PHE A 17 15.46 -7.09 -0.74
CA PHE A 17 15.11 -6.16 0.33
C PHE A 17 14.43 -4.89 -0.21
N GLU A 18 14.87 -4.38 -1.36
CA GLU A 18 14.25 -3.22 -1.98
C GLU A 18 12.79 -3.50 -2.38
N HIS A 19 12.55 -4.64 -3.01
CA HIS A 19 11.20 -5.07 -3.36
C HIS A 19 10.34 -5.33 -2.12
N MET A 20 10.93 -5.94 -1.08
CA MET A 20 10.26 -6.19 0.20
C MET A 20 9.85 -4.89 0.88
N PHE A 21 10.75 -3.91 1.03
CA PHE A 21 10.44 -2.62 1.66
C PHE A 21 9.45 -1.82 0.84
N PHE A 22 9.54 -1.87 -0.49
CA PHE A 22 8.56 -1.26 -1.37
C PHE A 22 7.16 -1.85 -1.14
N ALA A 23 7.03 -3.18 -1.19
CA ALA A 23 5.78 -3.87 -0.98
C ALA A 23 5.21 -3.60 0.42
N MET A 24 6.06 -3.61 1.46
CA MET A 24 5.68 -3.31 2.84
C MET A 24 5.15 -1.86 2.97
N LYS A 25 5.82 -0.89 2.34
CA LYS A 25 5.39 0.51 2.35
C LYS A 25 4.04 0.70 1.66
N VAL A 26 3.79 0.00 0.56
CA VAL A 26 2.49 0.01 -0.12
C VAL A 26 1.43 -0.64 0.75
N GLY A 27 1.72 -1.82 1.33
CA GLY A 27 0.83 -2.53 2.24
C GLY A 27 0.41 -1.70 3.45
N LEU A 28 1.35 -1.04 4.12
CA LEU A 28 1.07 -0.14 5.25
C LEU A 28 0.22 1.05 4.86
N LYS A 29 0.42 1.62 3.66
CA LYS A 29 -0.48 2.66 3.14
C LYS A 29 -1.90 2.10 2.96
N CYS A 30 -2.06 0.95 2.34
CA CYS A 30 -3.39 0.34 2.17
C CYS A 30 -4.05 0.04 3.52
N LEU A 31 -3.31 -0.52 4.48
CA LEU A 31 -3.81 -0.81 5.82
C LEU A 31 -4.25 0.47 6.55
N TRP A 32 -3.44 1.52 6.50
CA TRP A 32 -3.83 2.80 7.10
C TRP A 32 -5.07 3.38 6.41
N SER A 33 -5.26 3.18 5.09
CA SER A 33 -6.45 3.67 4.38
C SER A 33 -7.70 2.92 4.82
N PHE A 34 -7.55 1.61 5.03
CA PHE A 34 -8.60 0.78 5.62
C PHE A 34 -8.97 1.27 7.01
N VAL A 35 -8.00 1.51 7.89
CA VAL A 35 -8.25 2.00 9.25
C VAL A 35 -9.01 3.34 9.23
N THR A 36 -8.59 4.30 8.40
CA THR A 36 -9.28 5.59 8.33
C THR A 36 -10.69 5.47 7.76
N ALA A 37 -10.91 4.60 6.78
CA ALA A 37 -12.23 4.33 6.23
C ALA A 37 -13.15 3.63 7.25
N PHE A 38 -12.60 2.68 8.01
CA PHE A 38 -13.31 1.97 9.06
C PHE A 38 -13.74 2.92 10.19
N VAL A 39 -12.84 3.79 10.65
CA VAL A 39 -13.17 4.80 11.65
C VAL A 39 -14.19 5.82 11.12
N HIS A 40 -14.08 6.24 9.86
CA HIS A 40 -15.05 7.12 9.21
C HIS A 40 -16.44 6.47 9.12
N ALA A 41 -16.53 5.16 8.90
CA ALA A 41 -17.79 4.42 8.90
C ALA A 41 -18.46 4.40 10.29
N ILE A 42 -17.67 4.43 11.37
CA ILE A 42 -18.19 4.54 12.75
C ILE A 42 -18.60 5.99 13.06
N ASN A 43 -17.75 6.96 12.72
CA ASN A 43 -18.02 8.38 12.90
C ASN A 43 -17.63 9.17 11.63
N PRO A 44 -18.62 9.60 10.82
CA PRO A 44 -18.37 10.31 9.57
C PRO A 44 -17.61 11.63 9.74
N ALA A 45 -17.68 12.27 10.92
CA ALA A 45 -16.96 13.51 11.18
C ALA A 45 -15.44 13.31 11.28
N TRP A 46 -14.97 12.08 11.50
CA TRP A 46 -13.56 11.76 11.53
C TRP A 46 -13.07 11.31 10.16
N PHE A 47 -11.89 11.81 9.76
CA PHE A 47 -11.22 11.40 8.51
C PHE A 47 -12.03 11.65 7.23
N GLU A 48 -12.94 12.63 7.23
CA GLU A 48 -13.88 12.96 6.14
C GLU A 48 -13.25 12.98 4.74
N TYR A 49 -12.03 13.52 4.61
CA TYR A 49 -11.29 13.58 3.33
C TYR A 49 -10.02 12.71 3.31
N SER A 50 -9.75 11.94 4.36
CA SER A 50 -8.50 11.17 4.51
C SER A 50 -8.42 10.08 3.45
N THR A 51 -9.46 9.26 3.35
CA THR A 51 -9.48 8.10 2.45
C THR A 51 -9.51 8.56 0.98
N SER A 52 -10.33 9.55 0.64
CA SER A 52 -10.45 10.07 -0.73
C SER A 52 -9.17 10.75 -1.23
N LYS A 53 -8.50 11.56 -0.40
CA LYS A 53 -7.19 12.16 -0.75
C LYS A 53 -6.11 11.09 -0.96
N ARG A 54 -6.18 9.98 -0.25
CA ARG A 54 -5.19 8.90 -0.34
C ARG A 54 -5.41 8.00 -1.54
N ILE A 55 -6.65 7.73 -1.92
CA ILE A 55 -6.97 7.02 -3.18
C ILE A 55 -6.50 7.86 -4.37
N LYS A 56 -6.83 9.16 -4.42
CA LYS A 56 -6.31 10.06 -5.48
C LYS A 56 -4.79 10.07 -5.55
N ARG A 57 -4.10 10.00 -4.42
CA ARG A 57 -2.62 9.95 -4.40
C ARG A 57 -2.07 8.60 -4.88
N ALA A 58 -2.83 7.51 -4.73
CA ALA A 58 -2.43 6.18 -5.18
C ALA A 58 -2.70 5.97 -6.69
N GLU A 59 -3.73 6.60 -7.25
CA GLU A 59 -4.02 6.57 -8.70
C GLU A 59 -3.02 7.38 -9.54
N ASN A 60 -2.38 8.38 -8.93
CA ASN A 60 -1.35 9.20 -9.59
C ASN A 60 0.08 8.63 -9.41
N CYS A 61 0.23 7.37 -9.00
CA CYS A 61 1.52 6.70 -8.78
C CYS A 61 1.89 5.76 -9.93
#